data_AF-A0A356KKY1-F1
#
_entry.id   AF-A0A356KKY1-F1
#
_cell.length_a   1.000
_cell.length_b   1.000
_cell.length_c   1.000
_cell.angle_alpha   90.00
_cell.angle_beta   90.00
_cell.angle_gamma   90.00
#
_symmetry.space_group_name_H-M   'P 1'
#
loop_
_entity.id
_entity.type
_entity.pdbx_description
1 polymer ?
#
loop_
_entity_poly.entity_id
_entity_poly.type
_entity_poly.pdbx_seq_one_letter_code
_entity_poly.pdbx_strand_id
1 'polypeptide(L)'
;MHRLGDDEDQPLSFDQHGRPRIYDRPVELPRGQEDRRYGVVLIDVAPLPEVWRPSSAPQGGVVVSAVDLASPLAIAGLRCGDRITAVDERPVKEVAEVERALWERERISLSVVHLDGREAKVVAEACQEGVRDVSHWSIPAVVTYAGSTTGGGFKLGPLGWVFNARSAYVTDGKRYLDRTEWGVLLDLIAWESETDPLTGESQSRLRLFWFLSLGSDLFPG
;
A
#
# COMPACT_ATOMS: atom_id res chain seq x y z
N MET A 1 -13.28 -10.10 28.17
CA MET A 1 -13.84 -11.10 27.24
C MET A 1 -13.80 -10.45 25.85
N HIS A 2 -12.62 -10.47 25.24
CA HIS A 2 -12.37 -9.85 23.93
C HIS A 2 -12.61 -10.93 22.88
N ARG A 3 -13.48 -10.66 21.91
CA ARG A 3 -13.85 -11.60 20.86
C ARG A 3 -12.67 -11.66 19.88
N LEU A 4 -11.75 -12.61 20.09
CA LEU A 4 -10.90 -13.12 19.02
C LEU A 4 -11.85 -13.73 17.99
N GLY A 5 -11.98 -13.12 16.81
CA GLY A 5 -12.92 -13.63 15.81
C GLY A 5 -12.98 -12.87 14.48
N ASP A 6 -12.44 -11.65 14.35
CA ASP A 6 -12.60 -10.88 13.11
C ASP A 6 -11.35 -10.81 12.20
N ASP A 7 -10.17 -11.26 12.68
CA ASP A 7 -8.90 -11.25 11.90
C ASP A 7 -8.66 -12.53 11.07
N GLU A 8 -9.42 -13.61 11.28
CA GLU A 8 -9.18 -14.91 10.62
C GLU A 8 -9.88 -15.08 9.26
N ASP A 9 -10.75 -14.15 8.86
CA ASP A 9 -11.61 -14.32 7.68
C ASP A 9 -11.04 -13.71 6.39
N GLN A 10 -9.80 -13.20 6.40
CA GLN A 10 -9.21 -12.57 5.23
C GLN A 10 -7.98 -13.28 4.66
N PRO A 11 -8.10 -13.84 3.45
CA PRO A 11 -7.09 -14.71 2.89
C PRO A 11 -6.05 -14.03 2.00
N LEU A 12 -6.22 -12.78 1.55
CA LEU A 12 -5.20 -12.11 0.72
C LEU A 12 -4.89 -10.71 1.26
N SER A 13 -3.63 -10.50 1.64
CA SER A 13 -3.08 -9.23 2.08
C SER A 13 -1.75 -8.96 1.37
N PHE A 14 -1.21 -7.75 1.53
CA PHE A 14 0.07 -7.35 0.97
C PHE A 14 1.01 -6.87 2.07
N ASP A 15 2.30 -7.19 1.96
CA ASP A 15 3.32 -6.60 2.82
C ASP A 15 3.69 -5.17 2.39
N GLN A 16 4.55 -4.54 3.18
CA GLN A 16 5.14 -3.22 2.92
C GLN A 16 6.03 -3.13 1.65
N HIS A 17 6.04 -4.16 0.79
CA HIS A 17 6.69 -4.17 -0.52
C HIS A 17 5.71 -4.60 -1.63
N GLY A 18 4.41 -4.70 -1.33
CA GLY A 18 3.38 -5.15 -2.27
C GLY A 18 3.42 -6.65 -2.57
N ARG A 19 4.08 -7.47 -1.73
CA ARG A 19 4.14 -8.93 -1.90
C ARG A 19 2.89 -9.59 -1.32
N PRO A 20 2.25 -10.52 -2.06
CA PRO A 20 1.03 -11.17 -1.60
C PRO A 20 1.30 -12.13 -0.43
N ARG A 21 0.40 -12.08 0.55
CA ARG A 21 0.38 -12.95 1.73
C ARG A 21 -1.00 -13.56 1.90
N ILE A 22 -1.03 -14.82 2.35
CA ILE A 22 -2.26 -15.55 2.68
C ILE A 22 -2.14 -16.11 4.09
N TYR A 23 -3.06 -15.72 4.98
CA TYR A 23 -2.94 -15.99 6.43
C TYR A 23 -1.55 -15.67 6.96
N ASP A 24 -1.04 -14.50 6.54
CA ASP A 24 0.29 -13.99 6.87
C ASP A 24 1.47 -14.84 6.35
N ARG A 25 1.23 -15.82 5.48
CA ARG A 25 2.28 -16.60 4.79
C ARG A 25 2.57 -16.02 3.40
N PRO A 26 3.84 -15.88 3.00
CA PRO A 26 4.18 -15.40 1.67
C PRO A 26 3.68 -16.37 0.60
N VAL A 27 3.11 -15.82 -0.48
CA VAL A 27 2.68 -16.58 -1.66
C VAL A 27 3.36 -15.99 -2.89
N GLU A 28 3.72 -16.83 -3.85
CA GLU A 28 4.25 -16.38 -5.13
C GLU A 28 3.11 -16.30 -6.15
N LEU A 29 2.92 -15.12 -6.72
CA LEU A 29 1.98 -14.87 -7.81
C LEU A 29 2.72 -14.19 -8.97
N PRO A 30 2.25 -14.38 -10.22
CA PRO A 30 2.74 -13.58 -11.34
C PRO A 30 2.62 -12.11 -11.00
N ARG A 31 3.72 -11.37 -11.17
CA ARG A 31 3.85 -9.98 -10.75
C ARG A 31 4.57 -9.15 -11.80
N GLY A 32 4.28 -7.86 -11.80
CA GLY A 32 4.93 -6.86 -12.63
C GLY A 32 4.95 -5.53 -11.89
N GLN A 33 5.93 -4.71 -12.21
CA GLN A 33 6.20 -3.49 -11.45
C GLN A 33 6.62 -2.37 -12.38
N GLU A 34 5.95 -1.22 -12.26
CA GLU A 34 6.40 0.03 -12.84
C GLU A 34 6.53 1.04 -11.72
N ASP A 35 7.73 1.13 -11.14
CA ASP A 35 8.03 2.01 -10.01
C ASP A 35 8.65 3.34 -10.43
N ARG A 36 8.89 3.55 -11.74
CA ARG A 36 9.65 4.69 -12.24
C ARG A 36 8.80 5.85 -12.73
N ARG A 37 7.63 5.64 -13.32
CA ARG A 37 6.83 6.73 -13.91
C ARG A 37 5.45 6.83 -13.32
N TYR A 38 4.93 5.70 -12.87
CA TYR A 38 3.56 5.52 -12.43
C TYR A 38 3.45 4.87 -11.05
N GLY A 39 4.55 4.31 -10.51
CA GLY A 39 4.66 3.95 -9.09
C GLY A 39 3.73 2.81 -8.65
N VAL A 40 3.51 1.80 -9.49
CA VAL A 40 2.52 0.73 -9.26
C VAL A 40 3.15 -0.66 -9.25
N VAL A 41 2.66 -1.52 -8.36
CA VAL A 41 2.95 -2.96 -8.33
C VAL A 41 1.66 -3.72 -8.62
N LEU A 42 1.77 -4.70 -9.51
CA LEU A 42 0.65 -5.47 -10.02
C LEU A 42 0.87 -6.96 -9.75
N ILE A 43 -0.22 -7.66 -9.46
CA ILE A 43 -0.25 -9.11 -9.33
C ILE A 43 -1.38 -9.71 -10.15
N ASP A 44 -1.20 -10.95 -10.58
CA ASP A 44 -2.29 -11.76 -11.12
C ASP A 44 -2.89 -12.62 -10.02
N VAL A 45 -4.16 -12.40 -9.71
CA VAL A 45 -4.91 -13.19 -8.73
C VAL A 45 -5.71 -14.34 -9.35
N ALA A 46 -5.63 -14.54 -10.68
CA ALA A 46 -6.26 -15.69 -11.34
C ALA A 46 -5.82 -17.06 -10.77
N PRO A 47 -4.55 -17.29 -10.40
CA PRO A 47 -4.11 -18.55 -9.79
C PRO A 47 -4.66 -18.81 -8.38
N LEU A 48 -5.22 -17.79 -7.71
CA LEU A 48 -5.78 -17.95 -6.37
C LEU A 48 -7.16 -18.65 -6.42
N PRO A 49 -7.51 -19.43 -5.39
CA PRO A 49 -8.88 -19.88 -5.16
C PRO A 49 -9.86 -18.70 -5.12
N GLU A 50 -11.08 -18.88 -5.61
CA GLU A 50 -12.09 -17.81 -5.68
C GLU A 50 -12.39 -17.17 -4.32
N VAL A 51 -12.45 -17.99 -3.26
CA VAL A 51 -12.62 -17.53 -1.87
C VAL A 51 -11.51 -16.59 -1.41
N TRP A 52 -10.34 -16.62 -2.05
CA TRP A 52 -9.17 -15.82 -1.70
C TRP A 52 -8.94 -14.61 -2.59
N ARG A 53 -9.81 -14.38 -3.57
CA ARG A 53 -9.69 -13.24 -4.46
C ARG A 53 -10.31 -12.00 -3.82
N PRO A 54 -9.75 -10.82 -4.10
CA PRO A 54 -10.36 -9.57 -3.65
C PRO A 54 -11.72 -9.38 -4.31
N SER A 55 -12.64 -8.67 -3.65
CA SER A 55 -13.99 -8.42 -4.15
C SER A 55 -14.02 -7.64 -5.47
N SER A 56 -12.95 -6.89 -5.77
CA SER A 56 -12.74 -6.25 -7.07
C SER A 56 -12.46 -7.25 -8.19
N ALA A 57 -12.00 -8.47 -7.89
CA ALA A 57 -11.53 -9.47 -8.86
C ALA A 57 -12.06 -10.91 -8.62
N PRO A 58 -13.38 -11.14 -8.48
CA PRO A 58 -13.93 -12.46 -8.17
C PRO A 58 -13.58 -13.52 -9.24
N GLN A 59 -13.49 -13.10 -10.50
CA GLN A 59 -13.14 -13.96 -11.64
C GLN A 59 -11.62 -14.07 -11.89
N GLY A 60 -10.80 -13.44 -11.05
CA GLY A 60 -9.37 -13.28 -11.30
C GLY A 60 -9.03 -12.02 -12.11
N GLY A 61 -7.75 -11.90 -12.48
CA GLY A 61 -7.22 -10.81 -13.30
C GLY A 61 -6.11 -10.01 -12.61
N VAL A 62 -5.75 -8.89 -13.23
CA VAL A 62 -4.67 -8.01 -12.76
C VAL A 62 -5.18 -7.12 -11.64
N VAL A 63 -4.58 -7.23 -10.46
CA VAL A 63 -4.90 -6.43 -9.28
C VAL A 63 -3.69 -5.59 -8.90
N VAL A 64 -3.93 -4.36 -8.49
CA VAL A 64 -2.92 -3.48 -7.91
C VAL A 64 -2.56 -4.00 -6.53
N SER A 65 -1.37 -4.54 -6.32
CA SER A 65 -0.93 -4.89 -4.96
C SER A 65 -0.38 -3.70 -4.21
N ALA A 66 0.11 -2.68 -4.93
CA ALA A 66 0.61 -1.45 -4.34
C ALA A 66 0.58 -0.28 -5.32
N VAL A 67 0.48 0.93 -4.77
CA VAL A 67 0.63 2.18 -5.51
C VAL A 67 1.30 3.21 -4.61
N ASP A 68 2.29 3.92 -5.14
CA ASP A 68 2.97 5.02 -4.47
C ASP A 68 2.04 6.24 -4.40
N LEU A 69 1.77 6.77 -3.20
CA LEU A 69 0.86 7.92 -2.99
C LEU A 69 1.31 9.19 -3.72
N ALA A 70 2.61 9.38 -3.92
CA ALA A 70 3.13 10.51 -4.68
C ALA A 70 3.11 10.26 -6.20
N SER A 71 2.72 9.05 -6.64
CA SER A 71 2.67 8.73 -8.06
C SER A 71 1.50 9.40 -8.77
N PRO A 72 1.65 9.62 -10.09
CA PRO A 72 0.56 10.13 -10.92
C PRO A 72 -0.72 9.27 -10.86
N LEU A 73 -0.59 7.94 -10.73
CA LEU A 73 -1.74 7.04 -10.68
C LEU A 73 -2.49 7.13 -9.34
N ALA A 74 -1.77 7.22 -8.21
CA ALA A 74 -2.42 7.42 -6.91
C ALA A 74 -3.15 8.77 -6.84
N ILE A 75 -2.51 9.84 -7.32
CA ILE A 75 -3.12 11.17 -7.40
C ILE A 75 -4.38 11.14 -8.29
N ALA A 76 -4.35 10.36 -9.37
CA ALA A 76 -5.48 10.15 -10.26
C ALA A 76 -6.56 9.21 -9.69
N GLY A 77 -6.35 8.65 -8.49
CA GLY A 77 -7.35 7.87 -7.75
C GLY A 77 -7.21 6.36 -7.85
N LEU A 78 -6.12 5.84 -8.42
CA LEU A 78 -5.79 4.41 -8.36
C LEU A 78 -5.46 4.01 -6.92
N ARG A 79 -5.91 2.84 -6.50
CA ARG A 79 -5.66 2.30 -5.16
C ARG A 79 -5.05 0.91 -5.26
N CYS A 80 -4.37 0.48 -4.20
CA CYS A 80 -4.12 -0.96 -3.95
C CYS A 80 -5.44 -1.73 -4.09
N GLY A 81 -5.48 -3.04 -4.25
CA GLY A 81 -6.70 -3.87 -4.37
C GLY A 81 -7.60 -3.60 -5.57
N ASP A 82 -7.42 -2.53 -6.34
CA ASP A 82 -8.17 -2.26 -7.55
C ASP A 82 -7.85 -3.30 -8.62
N ARG A 83 -8.88 -3.81 -9.32
CA ARG A 83 -8.69 -4.66 -10.49
C ARG A 83 -8.60 -3.80 -11.74
N ILE A 84 -7.53 -3.95 -12.51
CA ILE A 84 -7.38 -3.33 -13.81
C ILE A 84 -8.08 -4.20 -14.86
N THR A 85 -9.06 -3.63 -15.56
CA THR A 85 -9.84 -4.34 -16.59
C THR A 85 -9.45 -3.93 -18.01
N ALA A 86 -8.97 -2.70 -18.20
CA ALA A 86 -8.49 -2.22 -19.48
C ALA A 86 -7.40 -1.14 -19.34
N VAL A 87 -6.58 -1.05 -20.37
CA VAL A 87 -5.56 0.00 -20.55
C VAL A 87 -5.81 0.70 -21.88
N ASP A 88 -6.06 2.00 -21.85
CA ASP A 88 -6.43 2.81 -23.00
C ASP A 88 -7.52 2.17 -23.85
N GLU A 89 -8.60 1.79 -23.16
CA GLU A 89 -9.81 1.18 -23.72
C GLU A 89 -9.59 -0.21 -24.32
N ARG A 90 -8.39 -0.79 -24.16
CA ARG A 90 -8.07 -2.16 -24.57
C ARG A 90 -8.15 -3.09 -23.37
N PRO A 91 -9.00 -4.13 -23.40
CA PRO A 91 -9.07 -5.11 -22.32
C PRO A 91 -7.70 -5.76 -22.07
N VAL A 92 -7.36 -5.95 -20.80
CA VAL A 92 -6.13 -6.61 -20.38
C VAL A 92 -6.46 -7.83 -19.54
N LYS A 93 -5.61 -8.86 -19.63
CA LYS A 93 -5.76 -10.10 -18.86
C LYS A 93 -4.52 -10.44 -18.06
N GLU A 94 -3.36 -10.02 -18.55
CA GLU A 94 -2.08 -10.37 -17.95
C GLU A 94 -1.35 -9.13 -17.42
N VAL A 95 -0.60 -9.33 -16.34
CA VAL A 95 0.20 -8.27 -15.72
C VAL A 95 1.20 -7.66 -16.69
N ALA A 96 1.83 -8.51 -17.53
CA ALA A 96 2.82 -8.08 -18.52
C ALA A 96 2.23 -7.12 -19.57
N GLU A 97 0.93 -7.22 -19.89
CA GLU A 97 0.27 -6.31 -20.83
C GLU A 97 0.16 -4.90 -20.24
N VAL A 98 -0.24 -4.82 -18.96
CA VAL A 98 -0.37 -3.55 -18.24
C VAL A 98 1.00 -2.92 -18.01
N GLU A 99 1.96 -3.71 -17.52
CA GLU A 99 3.33 -3.27 -17.28
C GLU A 99 3.94 -2.70 -18.57
N ARG A 100 3.88 -3.42 -19.69
CA ARG A 100 4.37 -2.93 -20.97
C ARG A 100 3.71 -1.62 -21.39
N ALA A 101 2.39 -1.48 -21.23
CA ALA A 101 1.69 -0.26 -21.60
C ALA A 101 2.11 0.94 -20.74
N LEU A 102 2.31 0.74 -19.43
CA LEU A 102 2.91 1.73 -18.54
C LEU A 102 4.34 2.07 -18.97
N TRP A 103 5.09 1.09 -19.49
CA TRP A 103 6.45 1.34 -19.94
C TRP A 103 6.55 2.09 -21.28
N GLU A 104 5.54 1.98 -22.14
CA GLU A 104 5.60 2.53 -23.50
C GLU A 104 4.94 3.91 -23.64
N ARG A 105 4.12 4.32 -22.67
CA ARG A 105 3.24 5.49 -22.83
C ARG A 105 3.51 6.58 -21.79
N GLU A 106 3.57 7.83 -22.27
CA GLU A 106 3.68 9.02 -21.41
C GLU A 106 2.34 9.41 -20.79
N ARG A 107 1.23 8.96 -21.34
CA ARG A 107 -0.10 9.16 -20.77
C ARG A 107 -0.88 7.88 -20.88
N ILE A 108 -1.55 7.49 -19.81
CA ILE A 108 -2.28 6.24 -19.74
C ILE A 108 -3.64 6.46 -19.10
N SER A 109 -4.64 5.73 -19.59
CA SER A 109 -5.94 5.59 -18.97
C SER A 109 -6.16 4.14 -18.55
N LEU A 110 -6.46 3.93 -17.28
CA LEU A 110 -6.77 2.63 -16.71
C LEU A 110 -8.27 2.57 -16.41
N SER A 111 -8.96 1.57 -16.94
CA SER A 111 -10.28 1.19 -16.44
C SER A 111 -10.09 0.23 -15.28
N VAL A 112 -10.64 0.58 -14.12
CA VAL A 112 -10.47 -0.17 -12.88
C VAL A 112 -11.80 -0.46 -12.20
N VAL A 113 -11.82 -1.52 -11.40
CA VAL A 113 -12.91 -1.85 -10.49
C VAL A 113 -12.35 -1.79 -9.06
N HIS A 114 -12.90 -0.90 -8.25
CA HIS A 114 -12.52 -0.74 -6.85
C HIS A 114 -13.01 -1.92 -6.00
N LEU A 115 -12.50 -2.05 -4.77
CA LEU A 115 -12.94 -3.10 -3.83
C LEU A 115 -14.44 -3.08 -3.53
N ASP A 116 -15.07 -1.91 -3.59
CA ASP A 116 -16.51 -1.76 -3.40
C ASP A 116 -17.34 -2.08 -4.66
N GLY A 117 -16.67 -2.53 -5.73
CA GLY A 117 -17.29 -2.90 -7.00
C GLY A 117 -17.57 -1.73 -7.94
N ARG A 118 -17.23 -0.48 -7.57
CA ARG A 118 -17.41 0.66 -8.46
C ARG A 118 -16.37 0.65 -9.57
N GLU A 119 -16.84 0.87 -10.80
CA GLU A 119 -15.95 1.08 -11.95
C GLU A 119 -15.49 2.54 -12.00
N ALA A 120 -14.21 2.75 -12.26
CA ALA A 120 -13.62 4.07 -12.43
C ALA A 120 -12.65 4.09 -13.61
N LYS A 121 -12.45 5.27 -14.19
CA LYS A 121 -11.41 5.53 -15.19
C LYS A 121 -10.36 6.44 -14.57
N VAL A 122 -9.17 5.91 -14.36
CA VAL A 122 -8.01 6.63 -13.83
C VAL A 122 -7.17 7.10 -15.02
N VAL A 123 -6.88 8.40 -15.10
CA VAL A 123 -6.04 8.95 -16.17
C VAL A 123 -4.86 9.67 -15.55
N ALA A 124 -3.66 9.28 -15.95
CA ALA A 124 -2.43 9.86 -15.43
C ALA A 124 -1.40 10.09 -16.53
N GLU A 125 -0.51 11.04 -16.29
CA GLU A 125 0.65 11.32 -17.13
C GLU A 125 1.91 10.87 -16.38
N ALA A 126 2.84 10.26 -17.12
CA ALA A 126 4.09 9.74 -16.59
C ALA A 126 4.90 10.85 -15.92
N CYS A 127 5.43 10.56 -14.74
CA CYS A 127 6.36 11.47 -14.08
C CYS A 127 7.69 11.49 -14.86
N GLN A 128 8.09 12.66 -15.39
CA GLN A 128 9.30 12.83 -16.23
C GLN A 128 10.60 12.79 -15.41
N GLU A 129 10.58 13.34 -14.20
CA GLU A 129 11.56 12.99 -13.18
C GLU A 129 11.09 11.66 -12.63
N GLY A 130 11.71 10.56 -13.08
CA GLY A 130 11.27 9.23 -12.67
C GLY A 130 11.02 9.23 -11.16
N VAL A 131 9.84 8.78 -10.73
CA VAL A 131 9.44 8.53 -9.34
C VAL A 131 10.63 7.85 -8.71
N ARG A 132 11.46 8.66 -8.05
CA ARG A 132 12.84 8.29 -7.81
C ARG A 132 12.79 7.28 -6.71
N ASP A 133 13.09 6.06 -7.11
CA ASP A 133 13.96 5.10 -6.46
C ASP A 133 13.69 4.95 -4.96
N VAL A 134 13.41 3.72 -4.56
CA VAL A 134 13.39 3.28 -3.16
C VAL A 134 14.59 3.92 -2.46
N SER A 135 14.36 5.04 -1.76
CA SER A 135 15.44 5.94 -1.39
C SER A 135 16.07 5.38 -0.13
N HIS A 136 16.97 4.41 -0.28
CA HIS A 136 17.75 3.90 0.82
C HIS A 136 19.00 4.76 0.99
N TRP A 137 18.90 5.78 1.84
CA TRP A 137 20.06 6.53 2.29
C TRP A 137 20.42 6.11 3.70
N SER A 138 21.64 5.62 3.91
CA SER A 138 22.10 5.17 5.22
C SER A 138 23.49 5.67 5.54
N ILE A 139 23.60 6.40 6.65
CA ILE A 139 24.87 6.64 7.35
C ILE A 139 24.85 5.71 8.57
N PRO A 140 25.72 4.70 8.64
CA PRO A 140 25.76 3.74 9.74
C PRO A 140 25.76 4.43 11.10
N ALA A 141 24.88 3.97 11.99
CA ALA A 141 24.68 4.52 13.34
C ALA A 141 24.27 5.99 13.42
N VAL A 142 24.02 6.69 12.31
CA VAL A 142 23.56 8.09 12.36
C VAL A 142 22.15 8.20 11.83
N VAL A 143 21.88 7.72 10.62
CA VAL A 143 20.59 7.89 9.99
C VAL A 143 20.36 6.83 8.92
N THR A 144 19.14 6.32 8.84
CA THR A 144 18.70 5.43 7.77
C THR A 144 17.33 5.89 7.30
N TYR A 145 17.24 6.26 6.04
CA TYR A 145 15.99 6.49 5.34
C TYR A 145 15.80 5.39 4.32
N ALA A 146 14.59 4.85 4.20
CA ALA A 146 14.20 3.86 3.20
C ALA A 146 12.75 4.13 2.80
N GLY A 147 12.53 4.86 1.70
CA GLY A 147 11.19 5.00 1.10
C GLY A 147 10.94 3.88 0.10
N SER A 148 9.73 3.34 0.02
CA SER A 148 9.26 2.39 -1.01
C SER A 148 7.90 2.83 -1.55
N THR A 149 7.45 2.20 -2.63
CA THR A 149 6.12 2.39 -3.23
C THR A 149 4.96 2.03 -2.30
N THR A 150 5.22 1.38 -1.17
CA THR A 150 4.22 0.83 -0.23
C THR A 150 4.33 1.41 1.17
N GLY A 151 5.26 2.33 1.40
CA GLY A 151 5.57 2.82 2.73
C GLY A 151 7.00 3.34 2.81
N GLY A 152 7.32 4.06 3.87
CA GLY A 152 8.67 4.57 4.08
C GLY A 152 9.11 4.39 5.51
N GLY A 153 10.41 4.44 5.74
CA GLY A 153 11.01 4.35 7.06
C GLY A 153 12.10 5.40 7.20
N PHE A 154 12.14 6.05 8.36
CA PHE A 154 13.23 6.92 8.77
C PHE A 154 13.71 6.51 10.16
N LYS A 155 15.02 6.41 10.36
CA LYS A 155 15.65 6.07 11.63
C LYS A 155 16.79 7.03 11.89
N LEU A 156 16.91 7.46 13.14
CA LEU A 156 17.96 8.35 13.63
C LEU A 156 18.67 7.73 14.85
N GLY A 157 20.00 7.78 14.82
CA GLY A 157 20.92 7.20 15.80
C GLY A 157 21.10 5.69 15.69
N PRO A 158 22.01 5.09 16.49
CA PRO A 158 22.14 3.64 16.58
C PRO A 158 20.79 2.91 16.67
N LEU A 159 20.52 2.02 15.71
CA LEU A 159 19.31 1.18 15.67
C LEU A 159 17.97 1.97 15.64
N GLY A 160 17.96 3.30 15.42
CA GLY A 160 16.74 4.12 15.43
C GLY A 160 16.25 4.54 16.82
N TRP A 161 17.10 4.42 17.85
CA TRP A 161 16.75 4.76 19.23
C TRP A 161 16.42 6.23 19.51
N VAL A 162 16.93 7.20 18.72
CA VAL A 162 16.62 8.63 18.92
C VAL A 162 15.25 8.90 18.36
N PHE A 163 15.05 8.49 17.12
CA PHE A 163 13.80 8.64 16.40
C PHE A 163 13.69 7.50 15.39
N ASN A 164 12.51 6.91 15.30
CA ASN A 164 12.14 6.05 14.19
C ASN A 164 10.75 6.45 13.72
N ALA A 165 10.52 6.41 12.42
CA ALA A 165 9.20 6.56 11.83
C ALA A 165 9.07 5.49 10.75
N ARG A 166 7.89 4.91 10.63
CA ARG A 166 7.52 4.09 9.50
C ARG A 166 6.11 4.42 9.05
N SER A 167 5.88 4.39 7.75
CA SER A 167 4.56 4.32 7.17
C SER A 167 4.47 3.06 6.33
N ALA A 168 3.30 2.43 6.31
CA ALA A 168 3.01 1.29 5.46
C ALA A 168 1.52 1.27 5.15
N TYR A 169 1.17 0.88 3.93
CA TYR A 169 -0.23 0.54 3.64
C TYR A 169 -0.56 -0.82 4.24
N VAL A 170 -1.64 -0.86 4.99
CA VAL A 170 -2.23 -2.09 5.52
C VAL A 170 -3.62 -2.21 4.91
N THR A 171 -3.93 -3.36 4.33
CA THR A 171 -5.30 -3.70 3.93
C THR A 171 -5.92 -4.52 5.04
N ASP A 172 -7.08 -4.08 5.53
CA ASP A 172 -7.98 -4.88 6.37
C ASP A 172 -9.04 -5.56 5.48
N GLY A 173 -8.69 -5.82 4.20
CA GLY A 173 -9.42 -6.55 3.14
C GLY A 173 -10.82 -6.05 2.75
N LYS A 174 -11.38 -5.11 3.49
CA LYS A 174 -12.54 -4.29 3.14
C LYS A 174 -12.15 -2.82 2.98
N ARG A 175 -11.11 -2.37 3.68
CA ARG A 175 -10.67 -0.97 3.73
C ARG A 175 -9.16 -0.87 3.55
N TYR A 176 -8.75 0.25 2.95
CA TYR A 176 -7.35 0.67 2.91
C TYR A 176 -7.07 1.46 4.17
N LEU A 177 -5.97 1.17 4.84
CA LEU A 177 -5.52 1.94 5.98
C LEU A 177 -4.08 2.37 5.71
N ASP A 178 -3.85 3.67 5.64
CA ASP A 178 -2.51 4.24 5.74
C ASP A 178 -2.11 4.19 7.22
N ARG A 179 -1.19 3.29 7.54
CA ARG A 179 -0.64 3.19 8.88
C ARG A 179 0.65 3.98 8.94
N THR A 180 0.65 5.06 9.71
CA THR A 180 1.86 5.81 10.03
C THR A 180 2.15 5.69 11.52
N GLU A 181 3.39 5.39 11.86
CA GLU A 181 3.85 5.41 13.24
C GLU A 181 5.22 6.05 13.35
N TRP A 182 5.49 6.59 14.53
CA TRP A 182 6.81 7.06 14.91
C TRP A 182 7.05 6.86 16.39
N GLY A 183 8.32 6.76 16.77
CA GLY A 183 8.78 6.62 18.13
C GLY A 183 10.05 7.42 18.37
N VAL A 184 10.21 7.88 19.60
CA VAL A 184 11.34 8.70 20.05
C VAL A 184 11.88 8.13 21.35
N LEU A 185 13.20 8.18 21.52
CA LEU A 185 13.90 7.72 22.72
C LEU A 185 13.52 6.27 23.09
N LEU A 186 13.81 5.32 22.19
CA LEU A 186 13.45 3.90 22.36
C LEU A 186 11.94 3.71 22.58
N ASP A 187 11.12 4.39 21.79
CA ASP A 187 9.65 4.34 21.85
C ASP A 187 9.08 4.69 23.23
N LEU A 188 9.84 5.44 24.05
CA LEU A 188 9.34 6.02 25.30
C LEU A 188 8.17 6.97 25.01
N ILE A 189 8.22 7.63 23.86
CA ILE A 189 7.08 8.32 23.26
C ILE A 189 6.91 7.70 21.88
N ALA A 190 5.75 7.09 21.64
CA ALA A 190 5.42 6.52 20.35
C ALA A 190 4.00 6.89 19.95
N TRP A 191 3.79 7.04 18.66
CA TRP A 191 2.50 7.36 18.08
C TRP A 191 2.26 6.41 16.92
N GLU A 192 1.05 5.92 16.82
CA GLU A 192 0.57 5.08 15.73
C GLU A 192 -0.76 5.67 15.26
N SER A 193 -0.98 5.70 13.96
CA SER A 193 -2.22 6.15 13.37
C SER A 193 -2.56 5.31 12.18
N GLU A 194 -3.82 4.91 12.10
CA GLU A 194 -4.42 4.26 10.95
C GLU A 194 -5.45 5.20 10.37
N THR A 195 -5.27 5.58 9.11
CA THR A 195 -6.18 6.50 8.42
C THR A 195 -6.77 5.81 7.22
N ASP A 196 -8.08 5.78 7.12
CA ASP A 196 -8.78 5.38 5.90
C ASP A 196 -8.71 6.52 4.88
N PRO A 197 -7.98 6.35 3.76
CA PRO A 197 -7.79 7.41 2.77
C PRO A 197 -9.05 7.67 1.92
N LEU A 198 -10.10 6.85 2.03
CA LEU A 198 -11.40 7.07 1.37
C LEU A 198 -12.33 7.94 2.22
N THR A 199 -12.40 7.66 3.51
CA THR A 199 -13.35 8.32 4.42
C THR A 199 -12.72 9.47 5.19
N GLY A 200 -11.39 9.50 5.28
CA GLY A 200 -10.64 10.40 6.16
C GLY A 200 -10.75 10.02 7.64
N GLU A 201 -11.42 8.89 7.96
CA GLU A 201 -11.51 8.39 9.32
C GLU A 201 -10.11 7.99 9.79
N SER A 202 -9.66 8.58 10.89
CA SER A 202 -8.35 8.30 11.46
C SER A 202 -8.49 7.84 12.91
N GLN A 203 -7.82 6.75 13.24
CA GLN A 203 -7.63 6.30 14.61
C GLN A 203 -6.16 6.44 14.98
N SER A 204 -5.88 7.32 15.93
CA SER A 204 -4.52 7.50 16.44
C SER A 204 -4.41 7.03 17.89
N ARG A 205 -3.22 6.52 18.24
CA ARG A 205 -2.85 6.06 19.56
C ARG A 205 -1.49 6.63 19.94
N LEU A 206 -1.44 7.37 21.05
CA LEU A 206 -0.20 7.85 21.64
C LEU A 206 0.18 6.94 22.82
N ARG A 207 1.41 6.42 22.81
CA ARG A 207 2.01 5.62 23.86
C ARG A 207 3.11 6.40 24.56
N LEU A 208 3.09 6.41 25.89
CA LEU A 208 4.07 7.05 26.75
C LEU A 208 4.65 6.03 27.74
N PHE A 209 5.96 6.12 27.97
CA PHE A 209 6.73 5.28 28.89
C PHE A 209 6.53 3.77 28.70
N TRP A 210 6.18 3.34 27.48
CA TRP A 210 5.83 1.95 27.09
C TRP A 210 4.52 1.37 27.64
N PHE A 211 3.95 1.92 28.71
CA PHE A 211 2.76 1.33 29.36
C PHE A 211 1.51 2.23 29.34
N LEU A 212 1.67 3.54 29.14
CA LEU A 212 0.53 4.47 29.12
C LEU A 212 0.07 4.64 27.68
N SER A 213 -1.18 4.31 27.38
CA SER A 213 -1.75 4.46 26.04
C SER A 213 -2.95 5.39 26.08
N LEU A 214 -2.98 6.33 25.15
CA LEU A 214 -4.05 7.32 24.99
C LEU A 214 -4.62 7.18 23.57
N GLY A 215 -5.95 7.11 23.44
CA GLY A 215 -6.65 6.89 22.17
C GLY A 215 -7.03 8.18 21.43
N SER A 216 -7.83 8.00 20.37
CA SER A 216 -8.28 9.02 19.40
C SER A 216 -9.01 10.23 20.01
N ASP A 217 -9.37 10.18 21.29
CA ASP A 217 -10.11 11.23 22.00
C ASP A 217 -9.27 12.48 22.29
N LEU A 218 -7.94 12.41 22.12
CA LEU A 218 -7.02 13.51 22.42
C LEU A 218 -6.73 14.46 21.25
N PHE A 219 -7.08 14.07 20.02
CA PHE A 219 -6.83 14.85 18.80
C PHE A 219 -8.03 14.71 17.86
N PRO A 220 -9.14 15.45 18.10
CA PRO A 220 -10.20 15.53 17.11
C PRO A 220 -9.64 16.16 15.83
N GLY A 221 -9.86 15.49 14.70
CA GLY A 221 -9.46 15.95 13.36
C GLY A 221 -10.09 17.26 12.92
#